data_AF-A0A0D2M4I2-F1
#
_entry.id   AF-A0A0D2M4I2-F1
#
_cell.length_a   1.000
_cell.length_b   1.000
_cell.length_c   1.000
_cell.angle_alpha   90.00
_cell.angle_beta   90.00
_cell.angle_gamma   90.00
#
_symmetry.space_group_name_H-M   'P 1'
#
loop_
_entity.id
_entity.type
_entity.pdbx_description
1 polymer ?
#
loop_
_entity_poly.entity_id
_entity_poly.type
_entity_poly.pdbx_seq_one_letter_code
_entity_poly.pdbx_strand_id
1 'polypeptide(L)'
;MGVTEPEATFSACYGGAFLVWHPMKYAAMLAERMSKHGTKAWLVNTGWTGGSYGVGRRMSLKHTRVIIDAIHAGELEDVDYETLPLFGLKVPASCHGLPHEELQPHEAWGDDEAYAGTLTHLARLFVDSFKQYLKDADEHVGADMAQLILTGGPSLAELEEAEAKYAKMGDAYKPPMTPRRRPAKGARGAAHHAPAAPQAVAPGGGSNGQLAE
;
A
#
# COMPACT_ATOMS: atom_id res chain seq x y z
N MET A 1 -10.90 -8.10 23.17
CA MET A 1 -9.73 -7.86 22.30
C MET A 1 -10.19 -8.14 20.89
N GLY A 2 -10.69 -7.14 20.16
CA GLY A 2 -11.28 -7.34 18.84
C GLY A 2 -11.11 -6.07 18.04
N VAL A 3 -10.41 -6.17 16.90
CA VAL A 3 -10.38 -5.12 15.89
C VAL A 3 -11.79 -5.08 15.29
N THR A 4 -12.53 -4.00 15.54
CA THR A 4 -13.93 -3.87 15.11
C THR A 4 -14.07 -3.35 13.69
N GLU A 5 -13.04 -2.69 13.16
CA GLU A 5 -13.01 -2.12 11.80
C GLU A 5 -11.62 -2.34 11.15
N PRO A 6 -11.56 -2.58 9.83
CA PRO A 6 -10.29 -2.75 9.13
C PRO A 6 -9.48 -1.46 9.13
N GLU A 7 -8.27 -1.51 9.70
CA GLU A 7 -7.31 -0.42 9.65
C GLU A 7 -6.47 -0.53 8.37
N ALA A 8 -6.47 0.53 7.56
CA ALA A 8 -5.62 0.58 6.37
C ALA A 8 -4.14 0.53 6.77
N THR A 9 -3.42 -0.45 6.23
CA THR A 9 -1.99 -0.62 6.49
C THR A 9 -1.22 -0.46 5.19
N PHE A 10 -0.24 0.44 5.21
CA PHE A 10 0.66 0.69 4.09
C PHE A 10 2.08 0.25 4.48
N SER A 11 2.58 -0.77 3.79
CA SER A 11 3.95 -1.27 3.95
C SER A 11 4.71 -1.05 2.65
N ALA A 12 5.70 -0.18 2.68
CA ALA A 12 6.53 0.12 1.52
C ALA A 12 7.04 -1.17 0.87
N CYS A 13 6.89 -1.28 -0.45
CA CYS A 13 7.33 -2.44 -1.24
C CYS A 13 6.81 -3.79 -0.71
N TYR A 14 5.64 -3.81 -0.04
CA TYR A 14 5.06 -4.99 0.63
C TYR A 14 5.94 -5.61 1.74
N GLY A 15 6.99 -4.91 2.18
CA GLY A 15 8.03 -5.47 3.06
C GLY A 15 8.85 -4.41 3.79
N GLY A 16 8.24 -3.28 4.15
CA GLY A 16 8.94 -2.10 4.66
C GLY A 16 9.92 -2.36 5.82
N ALA A 17 9.60 -3.33 6.69
CA ALA A 17 10.46 -3.73 7.81
C ALA A 17 11.79 -4.37 7.40
N PHE A 18 11.93 -4.79 6.13
CA PHE A 18 13.09 -5.51 5.59
C PHE A 18 13.88 -4.67 4.57
N LEU A 19 13.48 -3.42 4.32
CA LEU A 19 14.15 -2.55 3.37
C LEU A 19 15.43 -1.96 3.98
N VAL A 20 16.52 -2.00 3.21
CA VAL A 20 17.81 -1.42 3.59
C VAL A 20 17.99 -0.02 2.99
N TRP A 21 17.56 0.15 1.74
CA TRP A 21 17.55 1.45 1.08
C TRP A 21 16.21 2.17 1.23
N HIS A 22 16.19 3.44 0.84
CA HIS A 22 14.94 4.19 0.75
C HIS A 22 13.97 3.51 -0.24
N PRO A 23 12.66 3.43 0.06
CA PRO A 23 11.65 2.78 -0.79
C PRO A 23 11.67 3.22 -2.26
N MET A 24 11.95 4.51 -2.51
CA MET A 24 12.04 5.07 -3.86
C MET A 24 13.06 4.33 -4.73
N LYS A 25 14.19 3.89 -4.15
CA LYS A 25 15.21 3.13 -4.90
C LYS A 25 14.67 1.80 -5.41
N TYR A 26 13.87 1.10 -4.60
CA TYR A 26 13.25 -0.16 -5.01
C TYR A 26 12.13 0.07 -6.03
N ALA A 27 11.37 1.16 -5.90
CA ALA A 27 10.36 1.56 -6.89
C ALA A 27 11.00 1.88 -8.25
N ALA A 28 12.12 2.60 -8.27
CA ALA A 28 12.88 2.86 -9.50
C ALA A 28 13.42 1.57 -10.14
N MET A 29 13.97 0.67 -9.34
CA MET A 29 14.41 -0.65 -9.82
C MET A 29 13.25 -1.44 -10.45
N LEU A 30 12.05 -1.38 -9.86
CA LEU A 30 10.87 -2.00 -10.43
C LEU A 30 10.50 -1.37 -11.78
N ALA A 31 10.43 -0.04 -11.84
CA ALA A 31 10.09 0.70 -13.07
C ALA A 31 11.05 0.37 -14.22
N GLU A 32 12.37 0.37 -13.95
CA GLU A 32 13.40 0.00 -14.93
C GLU A 32 13.24 -1.44 -15.43
N ARG A 33 12.97 -2.39 -14.52
CA ARG A 33 12.80 -3.80 -14.88
C ARG A 33 11.54 -4.02 -15.70
N MET A 34 10.44 -3.40 -15.31
CA MET A 34 9.19 -3.48 -16.07
C MET A 34 9.38 -2.91 -17.47
N SER A 35 9.99 -1.73 -17.61
CA SER A 35 10.29 -1.10 -18.90
C SER A 35 11.19 -1.99 -19.77
N LYS A 36 12.28 -2.50 -19.21
CA LYS A 36 13.24 -3.36 -19.93
C LYS A 36 12.61 -4.65 -20.47
N HIS A 37 11.66 -5.22 -19.74
CA HIS A 37 11.09 -6.53 -20.06
C HIS A 37 9.67 -6.45 -20.64
N GLY A 38 9.11 -5.24 -20.82
CA GLY A 38 7.72 -5.06 -21.23
C GLY A 38 6.71 -5.71 -20.28
N THR A 39 7.04 -5.79 -18.98
CA THR A 39 6.22 -6.50 -18.00
C THR A 39 4.98 -5.68 -17.63
N LYS A 40 3.82 -6.32 -17.64
CA LYS A 40 2.55 -5.75 -17.16
C LYS A 40 2.37 -6.02 -15.67
N ALA A 41 1.87 -5.03 -14.93
CA ALA A 41 1.54 -5.18 -13.51
C ALA A 41 0.02 -5.15 -13.31
N TRP A 42 -0.47 -6.01 -12.42
CA TRP A 42 -1.88 -6.12 -12.09
C TRP A 42 -2.08 -5.87 -10.59
N LEU A 43 -3.08 -5.06 -10.24
CA LEU A 43 -3.54 -4.87 -8.87
C LEU A 43 -4.83 -5.68 -8.66
N VAL A 44 -4.75 -6.73 -7.84
CA VAL A 44 -5.89 -7.64 -7.62
C VAL A 44 -6.42 -7.47 -6.19
N ASN A 45 -7.69 -7.09 -6.07
CA ASN A 45 -8.38 -7.04 -4.78
C ASN A 45 -8.73 -8.47 -4.32
N THR A 46 -8.12 -8.93 -3.23
CA THR A 46 -8.48 -10.19 -2.54
C THR A 46 -9.24 -9.95 -1.23
N GLY A 47 -9.62 -8.69 -1.00
CA GLY A 47 -10.31 -8.15 0.16
C GLY A 47 -11.82 -8.28 0.07
N TRP A 48 -12.50 -7.16 0.27
CA TRP A 48 -13.95 -7.04 0.28
C TRP A 48 -14.46 -6.33 -0.98
N THR A 49 -15.71 -6.61 -1.35
CA THR A 49 -16.47 -5.99 -2.45
C THR A 49 -17.93 -5.78 -2.04
N GLY A 50 -18.66 -4.96 -2.80
CA GLY A 50 -20.08 -4.71 -2.62
C GLY A 50 -20.46 -3.98 -1.32
N GLY A 51 -19.55 -3.19 -0.79
CA GLY A 51 -19.74 -2.41 0.43
C GLY A 51 -18.50 -2.37 1.32
N SER A 52 -18.56 -1.51 2.34
CA SER A 52 -17.58 -1.45 3.41
C SER A 52 -17.63 -2.70 4.30
N TYR A 53 -16.65 -2.86 5.18
CA TYR A 53 -16.64 -3.96 6.13
C TYR A 53 -17.91 -3.98 6.99
N GLY A 54 -18.53 -5.15 7.10
CA GLY A 54 -19.80 -5.34 7.80
C GLY A 54 -21.05 -5.23 6.91
N VAL A 55 -20.94 -4.62 5.73
CA VAL A 55 -22.01 -4.53 4.72
C VAL A 55 -21.69 -5.37 3.49
N GLY A 56 -20.48 -5.19 2.96
CA GLY A 56 -20.02 -5.92 1.78
C GLY A 56 -19.76 -7.41 2.06
N ARG A 57 -19.16 -8.08 1.08
CA ARG A 57 -18.74 -9.49 1.14
C ARG A 57 -17.28 -9.65 0.79
N ARG A 58 -16.64 -10.71 1.28
CA ARG A 58 -15.28 -11.07 0.85
C ARG A 58 -15.30 -11.49 -0.62
N MET A 59 -14.30 -11.07 -1.39
CA MET A 59 -14.09 -11.58 -2.75
C MET A 59 -13.98 -13.11 -2.72
N SER A 60 -14.75 -13.79 -3.56
CA SER A 60 -14.74 -15.25 -3.58
C SER A 60 -13.41 -15.76 -4.14
N LEU A 61 -12.83 -16.79 -3.53
CA LEU A 61 -11.58 -17.38 -4.01
C LEU A 61 -11.72 -17.92 -5.44
N LYS A 62 -12.93 -18.38 -5.81
CA LYS A 62 -13.24 -18.80 -7.18
C LYS A 62 -13.08 -17.63 -8.16
N HIS A 63 -13.63 -16.46 -7.82
CA HIS A 63 -13.53 -15.25 -8.64
C HIS A 63 -12.09 -14.79 -8.77
N THR A 64 -11.34 -14.75 -7.67
CA THR A 64 -9.92 -14.36 -7.73
C THR A 64 -9.10 -15.30 -8.62
N ARG A 65 -9.37 -16.62 -8.56
CA ARG A 65 -8.69 -17.59 -9.43
C ARG A 65 -9.02 -17.37 -10.91
N VAL A 66 -10.29 -17.12 -11.25
CA VAL A 66 -10.70 -16.76 -12.61
C VAL A 66 -9.93 -15.54 -13.13
N ILE A 67 -9.79 -14.49 -12.31
CA ILE A 67 -9.00 -13.30 -12.68
C ILE A 67 -7.53 -13.65 -12.95
N ILE A 68 -6.91 -14.45 -12.08
CA ILE A 68 -5.50 -14.85 -12.26
C ILE A 68 -5.32 -15.74 -13.50
N ASP A 69 -6.25 -16.66 -13.75
CA ASP A 69 -6.22 -17.52 -14.93
C ASP A 69 -6.37 -16.68 -16.22
N ALA A 70 -7.28 -15.69 -16.23
CA ALA A 70 -7.46 -14.75 -17.34
C ALA A 70 -6.21 -13.89 -17.61
N ILE A 71 -5.52 -13.43 -16.54
CA ILE A 71 -4.24 -12.73 -16.67
C ILE A 71 -3.19 -13.62 -17.33
N HIS A 72 -3.04 -14.87 -16.88
CA HIS A 72 -2.07 -15.80 -17.46
C HIS A 72 -2.41 -16.24 -18.89
N ALA A 73 -3.70 -16.31 -19.22
CA ALA A 73 -4.18 -16.62 -20.56
C ALA A 73 -4.01 -15.45 -21.55
N GLY A 74 -3.71 -14.24 -21.06
CA GLY A 74 -3.66 -13.03 -21.87
C GLY A 74 -5.04 -12.52 -22.29
N GLU A 75 -6.12 -13.07 -21.73
CA GLU A 75 -7.50 -12.71 -22.08
C GLU A 75 -7.79 -11.23 -21.83
N LEU A 76 -7.23 -10.69 -20.73
CA LEU A 76 -7.45 -9.31 -20.35
C LEU A 76 -6.62 -8.33 -21.20
N GLU A 77 -5.76 -8.78 -22.11
CA GLU A 77 -4.93 -7.86 -22.89
C GLU A 77 -5.72 -7.10 -23.97
N ASP A 78 -6.75 -7.73 -24.54
CA ASP A 78 -7.54 -7.22 -25.66
C ASP A 78 -9.02 -7.07 -25.28
N VAL A 79 -9.29 -6.38 -24.17
CA VAL A 79 -10.64 -6.00 -23.75
C VAL A 79 -10.76 -4.49 -23.57
N ASP A 80 -11.98 -3.99 -23.56
CA ASP A 80 -12.23 -2.60 -23.20
C ASP A 80 -11.90 -2.35 -21.72
N TYR A 81 -11.50 -1.11 -21.42
CA TYR A 81 -11.10 -0.70 -20.09
C TYR A 81 -11.83 0.55 -19.64
N GLU A 82 -12.27 0.52 -18.39
CA GLU A 82 -12.78 1.69 -17.68
C GLU A 82 -11.68 2.27 -16.80
N THR A 83 -11.70 3.58 -16.60
CA THR A 83 -10.70 4.25 -15.74
C THR A 83 -11.30 4.44 -14.35
N LEU A 84 -10.65 3.87 -13.33
CA LEU A 84 -11.05 4.07 -11.94
C LEU A 84 -10.81 5.52 -11.54
N PRO A 85 -11.84 6.28 -11.13
CA PRO A 85 -11.68 7.67 -10.72
C PRO A 85 -10.68 7.82 -9.56
N LEU A 86 -10.04 8.98 -9.45
CA LEU A 86 -9.00 9.32 -8.48
C LEU A 86 -7.69 8.54 -8.67
N PHE A 87 -7.74 7.23 -8.91
CA PHE A 87 -6.56 6.37 -9.00
C PHE A 87 -6.01 6.23 -10.42
N GLY A 88 -6.79 6.53 -11.46
CA GLY A 88 -6.36 6.42 -12.85
C GLY A 88 -6.09 4.99 -13.33
N LEU A 89 -6.42 3.98 -12.53
CA LEU A 89 -6.19 2.57 -12.86
C LEU A 89 -7.12 2.13 -14.00
N LYS A 90 -6.59 1.32 -14.91
CA LYS A 90 -7.37 0.69 -15.97
C LYS A 90 -7.99 -0.60 -15.44
N VAL A 91 -9.32 -0.64 -15.38
CA VAL A 91 -10.12 -1.77 -14.93
C VAL A 91 -10.72 -2.45 -16.17
N PRO A 92 -10.47 -3.76 -16.40
CA PRO A 92 -11.10 -4.48 -17.50
C PRO A 92 -12.63 -4.41 -17.41
N ALA A 93 -13.30 -4.07 -18.51
CA ALA A 93 -14.76 -4.02 -18.57
C ALA A 93 -15.41 -5.41 -18.56
N SER A 94 -14.65 -6.45 -18.95
CA SER A 94 -15.12 -7.83 -18.99
C SER A 94 -14.02 -8.85 -18.68
N CYS A 95 -14.42 -9.99 -18.12
CA CYS A 95 -13.58 -11.16 -17.86
C CYS A 95 -14.47 -12.40 -17.90
N HIS A 96 -14.15 -13.38 -18.75
CA HIS A 96 -14.96 -14.57 -18.93
C HIS A 96 -15.11 -15.35 -17.62
N GLY A 97 -16.33 -15.78 -17.32
CA GLY A 97 -16.62 -16.54 -16.10
C GLY A 97 -16.64 -15.68 -14.82
N LEU A 98 -16.59 -14.35 -14.95
CA LEU A 98 -16.74 -13.41 -13.84
C LEU A 98 -17.95 -12.47 -14.07
N PRO A 99 -18.83 -12.28 -13.06
CA PRO A 99 -19.90 -11.27 -13.14
C PRO A 99 -19.34 -9.85 -13.31
N HIS A 100 -20.02 -9.00 -14.08
CA HIS A 100 -19.57 -7.63 -14.34
C HIS A 100 -19.43 -6.78 -13.06
N GLU A 101 -20.38 -6.91 -12.13
CA GLU A 101 -20.34 -6.28 -10.81
C GLU A 101 -19.11 -6.65 -9.96
N GLU A 102 -18.45 -7.79 -10.23
CA GLU A 102 -17.22 -8.19 -9.53
C GLU A 102 -15.97 -7.51 -10.12
N LEU A 103 -16.06 -7.03 -11.36
CA LEU A 103 -15.03 -6.18 -11.99
C LEU A 103 -15.23 -4.72 -11.68
N GLN A 104 -16.49 -4.26 -11.67
CA GLN A 104 -16.88 -2.87 -11.44
C GLN A 104 -17.37 -2.67 -10.00
N PRO A 105 -16.51 -2.20 -9.07
CA PRO A 105 -16.86 -2.21 -7.66
C PRO A 105 -18.01 -1.25 -7.32
N HIS A 106 -18.21 -0.19 -8.12
CA HIS A 106 -19.29 0.76 -7.90
C HIS A 106 -20.67 0.09 -8.08
N GLU A 107 -20.83 -0.77 -9.08
CA GLU A 107 -22.08 -1.51 -9.32
C GLU A 107 -22.42 -2.46 -8.17
N ALA A 108 -21.41 -3.10 -7.58
CA ALA A 108 -21.61 -4.02 -6.48
C ALA A 108 -22.09 -3.34 -5.18
N TRP A 109 -21.85 -2.04 -5.00
CA TRP A 109 -22.20 -1.32 -3.77
C TRP A 109 -23.68 -0.95 -3.71
N GLY A 110 -24.33 -0.73 -4.85
CA GLY A 110 -25.74 -0.31 -4.92
C GLY A 110 -26.04 1.10 -4.36
N ASP A 111 -25.04 1.79 -3.83
CA ASP A 111 -25.07 3.17 -3.33
C ASP A 111 -23.81 3.89 -3.84
N ASP A 112 -23.98 4.65 -4.92
CA ASP A 112 -22.90 5.37 -5.59
C ASP A 112 -22.27 6.45 -4.70
N GLU A 113 -23.05 7.07 -3.81
CA GLU A 113 -22.54 8.11 -2.91
C GLU A 113 -21.66 7.50 -1.82
N ALA A 114 -22.11 6.40 -1.21
CA ALA A 114 -21.31 5.66 -0.23
C ALA A 114 -20.01 5.11 -0.85
N TYR A 115 -20.09 4.59 -2.08
CA TYR A 115 -18.91 4.13 -2.82
C TYR A 115 -17.93 5.27 -3.10
N ALA A 116 -18.41 6.36 -3.70
CA ALA A 116 -17.55 7.47 -4.09
C ALA A 116 -16.92 8.19 -2.89
N GLY A 117 -17.65 8.31 -1.79
CA GLY A 117 -17.08 8.78 -0.52
C GLY A 117 -15.97 7.85 -0.02
N THR A 118 -16.20 6.54 0.00
CA THR A 118 -15.18 5.57 0.45
C THR A 118 -13.94 5.57 -0.45
N LEU A 119 -14.13 5.68 -1.76
CA LEU A 119 -13.04 5.82 -2.73
C LEU A 119 -12.20 7.08 -2.47
N THR A 120 -12.88 8.21 -2.20
CA THR A 120 -12.25 9.49 -1.83
C THR A 120 -11.44 9.35 -0.54
N HIS A 121 -12.02 8.74 0.48
CA HIS A 121 -11.33 8.49 1.74
C HIS A 121 -10.08 7.61 1.55
N LEU A 122 -10.19 6.52 0.79
CA LEU A 122 -9.05 5.65 0.49
C LEU A 122 -7.94 6.39 -0.25
N ALA A 123 -8.28 7.21 -1.25
CA ALA A 123 -7.32 8.02 -1.98
C ALA A 123 -6.55 8.99 -1.05
N ARG A 124 -7.25 9.63 -0.09
CA ARG A 124 -6.59 10.47 0.93
C ARG A 124 -5.62 9.67 1.80
N LEU A 125 -5.97 8.45 2.22
CA LEU A 125 -5.07 7.59 2.99
C LEU A 125 -3.80 7.23 2.21
N PHE A 126 -3.92 6.96 0.90
CA PHE A 126 -2.76 6.73 0.03
C PHE A 126 -1.86 7.96 -0.03
N VAL A 127 -2.43 9.14 -0.29
CA VAL A 127 -1.69 10.41 -0.35
C VAL A 127 -0.97 10.69 0.97
N ASP A 128 -1.67 10.57 2.09
CA ASP A 128 -1.10 10.82 3.42
C ASP A 128 0.00 9.83 3.78
N SER A 129 -0.18 8.56 3.43
CA SER A 129 0.84 7.54 3.61
C SER A 129 2.10 7.84 2.78
N PHE A 130 1.93 8.33 1.56
CA PHE A 130 3.05 8.57 0.65
C PHE A 130 3.89 9.81 1.01
N LYS A 131 3.31 10.80 1.71
CA LYS A 131 4.00 12.05 2.11
C LYS A 131 5.37 11.82 2.77
N GLN A 132 5.52 10.75 3.54
CA GLN A 132 6.76 10.42 4.23
C GLN A 132 7.94 10.10 3.28
N TYR A 133 7.68 9.78 2.02
CA TYR A 133 8.69 9.43 1.02
C TYR A 133 9.06 10.60 0.09
N LEU A 134 8.35 11.73 0.18
CA LEU A 134 8.49 12.85 -0.78
C LEU A 134 9.76 13.67 -0.57
N LYS A 135 10.13 13.89 0.70
CA LYS A 135 11.09 14.94 1.08
C LYS A 135 12.44 14.77 0.39
N ASP A 136 12.91 13.52 0.28
CA ASP A 136 14.25 13.19 -0.20
C ASP A 136 14.17 12.24 -1.42
N ALA A 137 13.02 12.21 -2.11
CA ALA A 137 12.78 11.31 -3.24
C ALA A 137 13.81 11.48 -4.37
N ASP A 138 14.02 12.72 -4.81
CA ASP A 138 14.90 13.08 -5.92
C ASP A 138 16.37 12.73 -5.61
N GLU A 139 16.78 12.82 -4.35
CA GLU A 139 18.13 12.47 -3.91
C GLU A 139 18.43 10.97 -4.12
N HIS A 140 17.39 10.13 -4.11
CA HIS A 140 17.52 8.69 -4.23
C HIS A 140 17.42 8.17 -5.65
N VAL A 141 16.67 8.83 -6.52
CA VAL A 141 16.34 8.31 -7.87
C VAL A 141 16.45 9.32 -9.00
N GLY A 142 16.77 10.59 -8.70
CA GLY A 142 16.73 11.69 -9.67
C GLY A 142 15.32 12.22 -9.91
N ALA A 143 15.23 13.48 -10.34
CA ALA A 143 13.96 14.21 -10.47
C ALA A 143 12.96 13.54 -11.42
N ASP A 144 13.41 13.06 -12.59
CA ASP A 144 12.51 12.46 -13.58
C ASP A 144 11.86 11.17 -13.08
N MET A 145 12.65 10.29 -12.45
CA MET A 145 12.15 9.04 -11.89
C MET A 145 11.26 9.28 -10.66
N ALA A 146 11.62 10.25 -9.82
CA ALA A 146 10.78 10.66 -8.72
C ALA A 146 9.42 11.16 -9.24
N GLN A 147 9.41 12.06 -10.22
CA GLN A 147 8.18 12.57 -10.81
C GLN A 147 7.32 11.46 -11.44
N LEU A 148 7.94 10.50 -12.13
CA LEU A 148 7.25 9.32 -12.67
C LEU A 148 6.55 8.51 -11.57
N ILE A 149 7.25 8.24 -10.47
CA ILE A 149 6.68 7.48 -9.34
C ILE A 149 5.56 8.29 -8.65
N LEU A 150 5.75 9.59 -8.47
CA LEU A 150 4.79 10.47 -7.78
C LEU A 150 3.46 10.60 -8.53
N THR A 151 3.53 10.64 -9.86
CA THR A 151 2.36 10.77 -10.72
C THR A 151 1.60 9.45 -10.92
N GLY A 152 2.13 8.33 -10.43
CA GLY A 152 1.46 7.02 -10.49
C GLY A 152 0.44 6.76 -9.37
N GLY A 153 0.32 7.66 -8.40
CA GLY A 153 -0.66 7.57 -7.31
C GLY A 153 -1.99 8.27 -7.63
N PRO A 154 -2.88 8.44 -6.64
CA PRO A 154 -4.12 9.17 -6.84
C PRO A 154 -3.91 10.63 -7.30
N SER A 155 -4.75 11.11 -8.21
CA SER A 155 -4.77 12.49 -8.67
C SER A 155 -5.15 13.44 -7.54
N LEU A 156 -4.22 14.31 -7.14
CA LEU A 156 -4.44 15.29 -6.07
C LEU A 156 -5.52 16.30 -6.43
N ALA A 157 -5.56 16.75 -7.69
CA ALA A 157 -6.57 17.71 -8.15
C ALA A 157 -7.98 17.09 -8.09
N GLU A 158 -8.15 15.86 -8.61
CA GLU A 158 -9.44 15.18 -8.56
C GLU A 158 -9.85 14.86 -7.12
N LEU A 159 -8.89 14.52 -6.25
CA LEU A 159 -9.14 14.27 -4.83
C LEU A 159 -9.63 15.53 -4.11
N GLU A 160 -8.99 16.68 -4.34
CA GLU A 160 -9.40 17.95 -3.73
C GLU A 160 -10.80 18.37 -4.18
N GLU A 161 -11.12 18.19 -5.47
CA GLU A 161 -12.46 18.43 -6.00
C GLU A 161 -13.52 17.49 -5.39
N ALA A 162 -13.21 16.20 -5.29
CA ALA A 162 -14.09 15.21 -4.66
C ALA A 162 -14.34 15.55 -3.19
N GLU A 163 -13.29 15.84 -2.42
CA GLU A 163 -13.44 16.25 -1.02
C GLU A 163 -14.25 17.54 -0.87
N ALA A 164 -14.03 18.53 -1.72
CA ALA A 164 -14.82 19.77 -1.70
C ALA A 164 -16.31 19.53 -2.00
N LYS A 165 -16.62 18.56 -2.86
CA LYS A 165 -18.01 18.12 -3.13
C LYS A 165 -18.64 17.51 -1.88
N TYR A 166 -17.96 16.55 -1.23
CA TYR A 166 -18.52 15.83 -0.08
C TYR A 166 -18.51 16.64 1.23
N ALA A 167 -17.55 17.56 1.41
CA ALA A 167 -17.55 18.48 2.56
C ALA A 167 -18.78 19.41 2.56
N LYS A 168 -19.32 19.74 1.38
CA LYS A 168 -20.54 20.56 1.24
C LYS A 168 -21.83 19.80 1.56
N MET A 169 -21.80 18.46 1.63
CA MET A 169 -22.97 17.64 1.97
C MET A 169 -23.21 17.50 3.50
N GLY A 170 -22.34 18.07 4.35
CA GLY A 170 -22.55 18.16 5.80
C GLY A 170 -22.47 16.80 6.55
N ASP A 171 -23.04 16.75 7.76
CA ASP A 171 -23.03 15.59 8.71
C ASP A 171 -23.62 14.27 8.15
N ALA A 172 -24.13 14.25 6.92
CA ALA A 172 -24.65 13.07 6.25
C ALA A 172 -23.55 12.07 5.85
N TYR A 173 -22.32 12.55 5.61
CA TYR A 173 -21.17 11.69 5.27
C TYR A 173 -20.19 11.62 6.43
N LYS A 174 -20.26 10.54 7.23
CA LYS A 174 -19.17 10.15 8.13
C LYS A 174 -18.28 9.17 7.37
N PRO A 175 -17.07 9.57 6.91
CA PRO A 175 -16.10 8.59 6.44
C PRO A 175 -15.86 7.58 7.57
N PRO A 176 -15.62 6.28 7.27
CA PRO A 176 -15.22 5.33 8.30
C PRO A 176 -14.04 5.94 9.06
N MET A 177 -14.24 6.21 10.36
CA MET A 177 -13.28 6.98 11.14
C MET A 177 -12.00 6.16 11.25
N THR A 178 -10.89 6.61 10.65
CA THR A 178 -9.59 6.04 10.98
C THR A 178 -9.36 6.16 12.49
N PRO A 179 -9.02 5.08 13.20
CA PRO A 179 -8.70 5.17 14.61
C PRO A 179 -7.50 6.11 14.78
N ARG A 180 -7.66 7.13 15.64
CA ARG A 180 -6.54 7.96 16.06
C ARG A 180 -5.44 7.04 16.61
N ARG A 181 -4.24 7.07 16.01
CA ARG A 181 -3.04 6.48 16.62
C ARG A 181 -2.99 6.92 18.08
N ARG A 182 -3.09 5.96 19.00
CA ARG A 182 -2.83 6.25 20.42
C ARG A 182 -1.37 6.71 20.51
N PRO A 183 -1.08 7.86 21.17
CA PRO A 183 0.30 8.16 21.51
C PRO A 183 0.82 7.01 22.38
N ALA A 184 2.02 6.53 22.08
CA ALA A 184 2.70 5.52 22.89
C ALA A 184 2.64 5.97 24.36
N LYS A 185 2.01 5.16 25.22
CA LYS A 185 1.99 5.43 26.66
C LYS A 185 3.45 5.53 27.12
N GLY A 186 3.81 6.70 27.64
CA GLY A 186 5.11 6.93 28.23
C GLY A 186 5.39 5.91 29.32
N ALA A 187 6.47 5.14 29.16
CA ALA A 187 7.12 4.48 30.27
C ALA A 187 7.93 5.55 31.02
N ARG A 188 7.35 6.15 32.06
CA ARG A 188 8.12 6.84 33.10
C ARG A 188 8.39 5.86 34.23
N GLY A 189 9.67 5.69 34.55
CA GLY A 189 10.15 5.44 35.91
C GLY A 189 10.33 4.00 36.35
N ALA A 190 11.48 3.41 36.05
CA ALA A 190 12.16 2.52 36.97
C ALA A 190 13.65 2.88 36.93
N ALA A 191 14.11 3.56 37.98
CA ALA A 191 15.49 3.96 38.15
C ALA A 191 16.29 2.82 38.81
N HIS A 192 17.57 2.75 38.44
CA HIS A 192 18.70 2.12 39.15
C HIS A 192 18.72 0.59 39.29
N HIS A 193 19.41 -0.06 38.36
CA HIS A 193 20.69 -0.73 38.67
C HIS A 193 21.42 -1.09 37.37
N ALA A 194 22.61 -0.51 37.17
CA ALA A 194 23.54 -0.91 36.13
C ALA A 194 24.30 -2.18 36.57
N PRO A 195 24.41 -3.23 35.73
CA PRO A 195 25.50 -4.17 35.82
C PRO A 195 26.65 -3.74 34.89
N ALA A 196 27.85 -3.84 35.44
CA ALA A 196 29.10 -3.34 34.92
C ALA A 196 29.52 -3.98 33.56
N ALA A 197 30.21 -3.17 32.77
CA ALA A 197 30.93 -3.61 31.57
C ALA A 197 31.98 -4.69 31.90
N PRO A 198 32.16 -5.72 31.07
CA PRO A 198 33.30 -6.62 31.21
C PRO A 198 34.58 -5.90 30.78
N GLN A 199 35.53 -5.83 31.72
CA GLN A 199 36.84 -5.24 31.53
C GLN A 199 37.67 -6.03 30.51
N ALA A 200 38.36 -5.28 29.66
CA ALA A 200 39.41 -5.78 28.79
C ALA A 200 40.53 -6.42 29.61
N VAL A 201 40.91 -7.64 29.22
CA VAL A 201 42.13 -8.31 29.70
C VAL A 201 43.19 -8.16 28.60
N ALA A 202 44.32 -7.57 28.96
CA ALA A 202 45.57 -7.60 28.20
C ALA A 202 46.72 -7.95 29.18
N PRO A 203 47.92 -8.27 28.69
CA PRO A 203 48.33 -9.62 28.34
C PRO A 203 49.37 -10.17 29.32
N GLY A 204 49.31 -11.47 29.61
CA GLY A 204 50.35 -12.19 30.34
C GLY A 204 51.20 -13.01 29.37
N GLY A 205 52.47 -12.64 29.23
CA GLY A 205 53.47 -13.38 28.45
C GLY A 205 53.88 -14.69 29.14
N GLY A 206 54.24 -15.67 28.33
CA GLY A 206 54.74 -16.98 28.77
C GLY A 206 54.99 -17.91 27.58
N SER A 207 56.27 -18.05 27.25
CA SER A 207 56.92 -18.69 26.10
C SER A 207 56.67 -20.18 25.85
N ASN A 208 56.89 -20.53 24.57
CA ASN A 208 57.51 -21.74 23.98
C ASN A 208 56.66 -22.98 23.67
N GLY A 209 56.73 -23.39 22.39
CA GLY A 209 56.80 -24.81 22.01
C GLY A 209 56.21 -25.20 20.64
N GLN A 210 57.06 -25.21 19.59
CA GLN A 210 57.07 -26.10 18.40
C GLN A 210 55.89 -26.01 17.38
N LEU A 211 56.12 -25.61 16.12
CA LEU A 211 56.74 -26.33 14.98
C LEU A 211 56.09 -27.69 14.66
N ALA A 212 55.31 -27.76 13.57
CA ALA A 212 55.60 -28.59 12.38
C ALA A 212 54.40 -28.60 11.40
N GLU A 213 54.74 -28.30 10.14
CA GLU A 213 54.11 -28.66 8.84
C GLU A 213 52.72 -28.11 8.47
#